data_AF-A0AAW3F670-F1
#
_entry.id   AF-A0AAW3F670-F1
#
_cell.length_a   1.000
_cell.length_b   1.000
_cell.length_c   1.000
_cell.angle_alpha   90.00
_cell.angle_beta   90.00
_cell.angle_gamma   90.00
#
_symmetry.space_group_name_H-M   'P 1'
#
loop_
_entity.id
_entity.type
_entity.pdbx_description
1 polymer ?
#
loop_
_entity_poly.entity_id
_entity_poly.type
_entity_poly.pdbx_seq_one_letter_code
_entity_poly.pdbx_strand_id
1 'polypeptide(L)'
;MSTNDAAVLDMLMTALERDDESCWALYEEIGRIAVARWLASERNVLLTVARAWVASSDAQGALSDSWPNAADHAEIAQRAEVADAELFARIGDALACRV
;
A
#
# COMPACT_ATOMS: atom_id res chain seq x y z
N MET A 1 -0.13 -29.43 13.12
CA MET A 1 -0.91 -28.87 12.00
C MET A 1 -1.77 -29.95 11.44
N SER A 2 -3.09 -29.74 11.47
CA SER A 2 -4.05 -30.65 10.84
C SER A 2 -3.96 -30.51 9.31
N THR A 3 -4.41 -31.52 8.57
CA THR A 3 -4.53 -31.46 7.10
C THR A 3 -5.39 -30.30 6.62
N ASN A 4 -6.30 -29.82 7.48
CA ASN A 4 -7.15 -28.66 7.23
C ASN A 4 -6.35 -27.34 7.31
N ASP A 5 -5.41 -27.23 8.26
CA ASP A 5 -4.58 -26.03 8.44
C ASP A 5 -3.71 -25.78 7.19
N ALA A 6 -3.13 -26.85 6.63
CA ALA A 6 -2.30 -26.76 5.43
C ALA A 6 -3.11 -26.30 4.20
N ALA A 7 -4.33 -26.82 4.03
CA ALA A 7 -5.22 -26.43 2.92
C ALA A 7 -5.69 -24.97 3.05
N VAL A 8 -6.00 -24.52 4.28
CA VAL A 8 -6.38 -23.13 4.55
C VAL A 8 -5.22 -22.18 4.29
N LEU A 9 -4.00 -22.54 4.70
CA LEU A 9 -2.80 -21.75 4.43
C LEU A 9 -2.52 -21.65 2.92
N ASP A 10 -2.63 -22.75 2.18
CA ASP A 10 -2.40 -22.76 0.73
C ASP A 10 -3.42 -21.87 -0.02
N MET A 11 -4.69 -21.95 0.38
CA MET A 11 -5.75 -21.08 -0.13
C MET A 11 -5.45 -19.60 0.15
N LEU A 12 -5.00 -19.29 1.37
CA LEU A 12 -4.67 -17.91 1.78
C LEU A 12 -3.43 -17.39 1.04
N MET A 13 -2.39 -18.21 0.88
CA MET A 13 -1.21 -17.84 0.09
C MET A 13 -1.59 -17.57 -1.37
N THR A 14 -2.45 -18.40 -1.97
CA THR A 14 -2.96 -18.19 -3.32
C THR A 14 -3.76 -16.88 -3.43
N ALA A 15 -4.57 -16.55 -2.42
CA ALA A 15 -5.34 -15.31 -2.39
C ALA A 15 -4.45 -14.07 -2.28
N LEU A 16 -3.38 -14.16 -1.47
CA LEU A 16 -2.35 -13.11 -1.37
C LEU A 16 -1.60 -12.92 -2.69
N GLU A 17 -1.20 -14.00 -3.36
CA GLU A 17 -0.51 -13.94 -4.66
C GLU A 17 -1.37 -13.29 -5.76
N ARG A 18 -2.69 -13.37 -5.63
CA ARG A 18 -3.66 -12.77 -6.56
C ARG A 18 -4.08 -11.36 -6.19
N ASP A 19 -3.59 -10.85 -5.06
CA ASP A 19 -4.02 -9.58 -4.47
C ASP A 19 -5.54 -9.49 -4.30
N ASP A 20 -6.13 -10.55 -3.77
CA ASP A 20 -7.59 -10.67 -3.61
C ASP A 20 -8.10 -9.79 -2.45
N GLU A 21 -9.21 -9.06 -2.65
CA GLU A 21 -9.83 -8.19 -1.64
C GLU A 21 -10.20 -8.94 -0.34
N SER A 22 -10.42 -10.26 -0.42
CA SER A 22 -10.67 -11.10 0.77
C SER A 22 -9.49 -11.10 1.76
N CYS A 23 -8.29 -10.72 1.33
CA CYS A 23 -7.11 -10.59 2.18
C CYS A 23 -7.05 -9.24 2.93
N TRP A 24 -7.98 -8.31 2.70
CA TRP A 24 -7.94 -6.96 3.27
C TRP A 24 -7.74 -6.95 4.79
N ALA A 25 -8.48 -7.78 5.53
CA ALA A 25 -8.36 -7.84 6.99
C ALA A 25 -6.96 -8.27 7.44
N LEU A 26 -6.28 -9.13 6.67
CA LEU A 26 -4.91 -9.55 6.93
C LEU A 26 -3.91 -8.42 6.63
N TYR A 27 -4.08 -7.73 5.51
CA TYR A 27 -3.26 -6.55 5.16
C TYR A 27 -3.38 -5.45 6.21
N GLU A 28 -4.60 -5.18 6.70
CA GLU A 28 -4.84 -4.18 7.73
C GLU A 28 -4.12 -4.53 9.04
N GLU A 29 -4.19 -5.79 9.48
CA GLU A 29 -3.52 -6.23 10.70
C GLU A 29 -1.99 -6.13 10.58
N ILE A 30 -1.42 -6.61 9.46
CA ILE A 30 0.01 -6.51 9.18
C ILE A 30 0.45 -5.05 9.15
N GLY A 31 -0.31 -4.18 8.47
CA GLY A 31 -0.08 -2.74 8.41
C GLY A 31 -0.08 -2.10 9.79
N ARG A 32 -1.06 -2.43 10.64
CA ARG A 32 -1.14 -1.92 12.02
C ARG A 32 0.09 -2.28 12.84
N ILE A 33 0.55 -3.53 12.75
CA ILE A 33 1.76 -3.99 13.44
C ILE A 33 3.01 -3.27 12.91
N ALA A 34 3.14 -3.11 11.60
CA ALA A 34 4.26 -2.41 10.99
C ALA A 34 4.34 -0.94 11.44
N VAL A 35 3.20 -0.23 11.41
CA VAL A 35 3.07 1.16 11.86
C VAL A 35 3.40 1.30 13.34
N ALA A 36 2.85 0.44 14.20
CA ALA A 36 3.13 0.47 15.64
C ALA A 36 4.63 0.31 15.93
N ARG A 37 5.30 -0.58 15.21
CA ARG A 37 6.75 -0.78 15.33
C ARG A 37 7.54 0.43 14.85
N TRP A 38 7.23 0.97 13.66
CA TRP A 38 7.92 2.16 13.16
C TRP A 38 7.71 3.38 14.07
N LEU A 39 6.53 3.53 14.65
CA LEU A 39 6.27 4.60 15.61
C LEU A 39 7.17 4.51 16.84
N ALA A 40 7.46 3.28 17.30
CA ALA A 40 8.27 3.04 18.49
C ALA A 40 9.77 3.24 18.28
N SER A 41 10.31 2.92 17.09
CA SER A 41 11.77 2.88 16.87
C SER A 41 12.28 3.72 15.70
N GLU A 42 11.44 4.05 14.72
CA GLU A 42 11.85 4.57 13.40
C GLU A 42 10.90 5.65 12.90
N ARG A 43 10.57 6.62 13.77
CA ARG A 43 9.59 7.68 13.49
C ARG A 43 9.88 8.44 12.19
N ASN A 44 11.15 8.64 11.83
CA ASN A 44 11.51 9.32 10.58
C ASN A 44 11.12 8.50 9.33
N VAL A 45 11.22 7.17 9.39
CA VAL A 45 10.77 6.29 8.31
C VAL A 45 9.26 6.39 8.14
N LEU A 46 8.52 6.33 9.26
CA LEU A 46 7.07 6.52 9.25
C LEU A 46 6.66 7.89 8.68
N LEU A 47 7.40 8.95 9.01
CA LEU A 47 7.14 10.28 8.45
C LEU A 47 7.37 10.34 6.94
N THR A 48 8.39 9.67 6.42
CA THR A 48 8.64 9.58 4.97
C THR A 48 7.50 8.86 4.26
N VAL A 49 7.08 7.70 4.78
CA VAL A 49 5.95 6.94 4.22
C VAL A 49 4.65 7.74 4.31
N ALA A 50 4.38 8.38 5.45
CA ALA A 50 3.17 9.20 5.63
C ALA A 50 3.11 10.39 4.67
N ARG A 51 4.24 11.04 4.37
CA ARG A 51 4.30 12.13 3.38
C ARG A 51 4.01 11.63 1.96
N ALA A 52 4.59 10.48 1.59
CA ALA A 52 4.30 9.87 0.30
C ALA A 52 2.83 9.45 0.20
N TRP A 53 2.24 8.95 1.28
CA TRP A 53 0.82 8.59 1.34
C TRP A 53 -0.10 9.80 1.15
N VAL A 54 0.17 10.93 1.81
CA VAL A 54 -0.60 12.17 1.60
C VAL A 54 -0.50 12.60 0.14
N ALA A 55 0.68 12.58 -0.45
CA ALA A 55 0.86 12.94 -1.87
C ALA A 55 0.10 12.03 -2.84
N SER A 56 0.12 10.70 -2.60
CA SER A 56 -0.68 9.75 -3.39
C SER A 56 -2.17 10.01 -3.21
N SER A 57 -2.64 10.14 -1.96
CA SER A 57 -4.05 10.42 -1.65
C SER A 57 -4.55 11.70 -2.32
N ASP A 58 -3.77 12.79 -2.29
CA ASP A 58 -4.14 14.05 -2.93
C ASP A 58 -4.20 13.91 -4.46
N ALA A 59 -3.24 13.19 -5.07
CA ALA A 59 -3.22 12.96 -6.51
C ALA A 59 -4.35 12.04 -6.98
N GLN A 60 -4.68 11.00 -6.21
CA GLN A 60 -5.82 10.12 -6.47
C GLN A 60 -7.15 10.84 -6.29
N GLY A 61 -7.26 11.72 -5.28
CA GLY A 61 -8.42 12.61 -5.11
C GLY A 61 -8.62 13.51 -6.33
N ALA A 62 -7.55 14.15 -6.81
CA ALA A 62 -7.60 14.97 -8.03
C ALA A 62 -7.99 14.16 -9.26
N LEU A 63 -7.51 12.92 -9.40
CA LEU A 63 -7.92 12.01 -10.48
C LEU A 63 -9.40 11.67 -10.40
N SER A 64 -9.90 11.35 -9.21
CA SER A 64 -11.32 11.03 -8.98
C SER A 64 -12.23 12.22 -9.29
N ASP A 65 -11.77 13.45 -9.07
CA ASP A 65 -12.50 14.67 -9.37
C ASP A 65 -12.40 15.09 -10.86
N SER A 66 -11.51 14.45 -11.63
CA SER A 66 -11.30 14.74 -13.04
C SER A 66 -12.17 13.86 -13.95
N TRP A 67 -12.79 14.47 -14.96
CA TRP A 67 -13.54 13.73 -15.96
C TRP A 67 -12.62 13.13 -17.02
N PRO A 68 -12.86 11.91 -17.52
CA PRO A 68 -11.98 11.29 -18.52
C PRO A 68 -11.78 12.07 -19.83
N ASN A 69 -12.70 12.99 -20.14
CA ASN A 69 -12.65 13.84 -21.33
C ASN A 69 -12.09 15.25 -21.07
N ALA A 70 -11.69 15.56 -19.82
CA ALA A 70 -11.02 16.81 -19.50
C ALA A 70 -9.66 16.87 -20.19
N ALA A 71 -9.26 18.07 -20.63
CA ALA A 71 -8.03 18.26 -21.40
C ALA A 71 -6.75 17.89 -20.62
N ASP A 72 -6.81 17.94 -19.29
CA ASP A 72 -5.73 17.65 -18.34
C ASP A 72 -5.85 16.28 -17.67
N HIS A 73 -6.88 15.47 -17.99
CA HIS A 73 -7.12 14.17 -17.33
C HIS A 73 -5.91 13.24 -17.43
N ALA A 74 -5.26 13.17 -18.61
CA ALA A 74 -4.08 12.34 -18.80
C ALA A 74 -2.89 12.76 -17.91
N GLU A 75 -2.71 14.07 -17.70
CA GLU A 75 -1.67 14.60 -16.82
C GLU A 75 -1.99 14.30 -15.35
N ILE A 76 -3.27 14.42 -14.96
CA ILE A 76 -3.72 14.08 -13.60
C ILE A 76 -3.53 12.57 -13.34
N ALA A 77 -3.90 11.72 -14.29
CA ALA A 77 -3.72 10.27 -14.19
C ALA A 77 -2.25 9.88 -14.05
N GLN A 78 -1.36 10.48 -14.85
CA GLN A 78 0.07 10.25 -14.75
C GLN A 78 0.63 10.69 -13.38
N ARG A 79 0.18 11.84 -12.85
CA ARG A 79 0.61 12.30 -11.53
C ARG A 79 0.15 11.35 -10.42
N ALA A 80 -1.06 10.83 -10.52
CA ALA A 80 -1.59 9.85 -9.58
C ALA A 80 -0.77 8.55 -9.60
N GLU A 81 -0.44 8.03 -10.78
CA GLU A 81 0.42 6.84 -10.95
C GLU A 81 1.82 7.05 -10.37
N VAL A 82 2.46 8.19 -10.65
CA VAL A 82 3.80 8.51 -10.13
C VAL A 82 3.79 8.64 -8.61
N ALA A 83 2.78 9.31 -8.04
CA ALA A 83 2.67 9.46 -6.59
C ALA A 83 2.44 8.13 -5.89
N ASP A 84 1.69 7.22 -6.51
CA ASP A 84 1.43 5.89 -5.97
C ASP A 84 2.66 4.98 -6.05
N ALA A 85 3.37 5.01 -7.18
CA ALA A 85 4.65 4.31 -7.33
C ALA A 85 5.68 4.79 -6.29
N GLU A 86 5.75 6.08 -6.02
CA GLU A 86 6.63 6.66 -4.99
C GLU A 86 6.23 6.18 -3.59
N LEU A 87 4.93 6.13 -3.26
CA LEU A 87 4.45 5.56 -1.99
C LEU A 87 4.92 4.11 -1.83
N PHE A 88 4.71 3.26 -2.83
CA PHE A 88 5.14 1.87 -2.77
C PHE A 88 6.66 1.73 -2.66
N ALA A 89 7.43 2.56 -3.35
CA ALA A 89 8.88 2.60 -3.20
C ALA A 89 9.31 2.93 -1.77
N ARG A 90 8.68 3.93 -1.12
CA ARG A 90 8.99 4.29 0.27
C ARG A 90 8.62 3.20 1.27
N ILE A 91 7.51 2.51 1.05
CA ILE A 91 7.13 1.34 1.86
C ILE A 91 8.18 0.22 1.67
N GLY A 92 8.56 -0.05 0.42
CA GLY A 92 9.61 -1.02 0.09
C GLY A 92 10.93 -0.73 0.77
N ASP A 93 11.43 0.51 0.68
CA ASP A 93 12.65 0.97 1.36
C ASP A 93 12.56 0.79 2.89
N ALA A 94 11.42 1.17 3.47
CA ALA A 94 11.17 1.06 4.91
C ALA A 94 11.17 -0.40 5.41
N LEU A 95 10.76 -1.34 4.56
CA LEU A 95 10.79 -2.77 4.85
C LEU A 95 12.19 -3.36 4.58
N ALA A 96 12.90 -2.90 3.55
CA ALA A 96 14.20 -3.41 3.12
C ALA A 96 15.38 -2.96 4.01
N CYS A 97 15.31 -1.80 4.66
CA CYS A 97 16.30 -1.35 5.65
C CYS A 97 16.45 -2.26 6.89
N ARG A 98 15.80 -3.43 6.89
CA ARG A 98 15.74 -4.39 8.00
C ARG A 98 16.30 -5.79 7.66
N VAL A 99 17.04 -5.94 6.56
CA VAL A 99 17.89 -7.13 6.29
C VAL A 99 19.32 -6.89 6.75
#